data_AF-A0A2H9L3F5-F1
#
_entry.id   AF-A0A2H9L3F5-F1
#
_cell.length_a   1.000
_cell.length_b   1.000
_cell.length_c   1.000
_cell.angle_alpha   90.00
_cell.angle_beta   90.00
_cell.angle_gamma   90.00
#
_symmetry.space_group_name_H-M   'P 1'
#
loop_
_entity.id
_entity.type
_entity.pdbx_description
1 polymer ?
#
loop_
_entity_poly.entity_id
_entity_poly.type
_entity_poly.pdbx_seq_one_letter_code
_entity_poly.pdbx_strand_id
1 'polypeptide(L)'
;KYFLDVAEDIDVPSRRAFSVNLSKIELLASKNNKAVFVVPGKILGTGVITKKVNIYAFSYSGVAVKKLANIGVKAKNLEELIAEKPKNVILVK
;
A
#
# COMPACT_ATOMS: atom_id res chain seq x y z
N LYS A 1 8.15 -13.05 -8.84
CA LYS A 1 8.48 -13.52 -7.45
C LYS A 1 7.69 -12.78 -6.37
N TYR A 2 7.39 -11.48 -6.52
CA TYR A 2 6.68 -10.71 -5.47
C TYR A 2 5.31 -11.25 -5.02
N PHE A 3 4.56 -11.97 -5.87
CA PHE A 3 3.28 -12.56 -5.47
C PHE A 3 3.42 -13.62 -4.37
N LEU A 4 4.53 -14.36 -4.35
CA LEU A 4 4.78 -15.37 -3.32
C LEU A 4 5.03 -14.68 -1.98
N ASP A 5 5.86 -13.63 -1.97
CA ASP A 5 6.16 -12.83 -0.79
C ASP A 5 4.88 -12.16 -0.23
N VAL A 6 4.03 -11.62 -1.12
CA VAL A 6 2.72 -11.05 -0.72
C VAL A 6 1.82 -12.12 -0.11
N ALA A 7 1.79 -13.32 -0.68
CA ALA A 7 0.95 -14.41 -0.17
C ALA A 7 1.41 -14.86 1.23
N GLU A 8 2.72 -15.05 1.43
CA GLU A 8 3.29 -15.37 2.75
C GLU A 8 3.02 -14.26 3.78
N ASP A 9 3.14 -12.99 3.36
CA ASP A 9 2.87 -11.84 4.22
C ASP A 9 1.36 -11.63 4.52
N ILE A 10 0.45 -12.27 3.77
CA ILE A 10 -1.01 -12.30 4.04
C ILE A 10 -1.40 -13.50 4.91
N ASP A 11 -0.72 -14.63 4.76
CA ASP A 11 -1.00 -15.88 5.48
C ASP A 11 -0.64 -15.81 6.98
N VAL A 12 0.02 -14.72 7.41
CA VAL A 12 0.30 -14.48 8.82
C VAL A 12 -0.98 -14.16 9.62
N PRO A 13 -1.08 -14.65 10.87
CA PRO A 13 -2.20 -14.34 11.75
C PRO A 13 -2.42 -12.83 11.91
N SER A 14 -3.67 -12.40 12.10
CA SER A 14 -4.05 -10.97 12.22
C SER A 14 -3.24 -10.18 13.25
N ARG A 15 -2.80 -10.82 14.34
CA ARG A 15 -1.90 -10.26 15.38
C ARG A 15 -0.49 -9.90 14.88
N ARG A 16 -0.04 -10.53 13.79
CA ARG A 16 1.25 -10.30 13.12
C ARG A 16 1.08 -9.61 11.77
N ALA A 17 -0.15 -9.32 11.35
CA ALA A 17 -0.42 -8.66 10.09
C ALA A 17 0.27 -7.29 10.04
N PHE A 18 0.88 -6.99 8.91
CA PHE A 18 1.60 -5.75 8.73
C PHE A 18 0.64 -4.55 8.76
N SER A 19 1.02 -3.52 9.51
CA SER A 19 0.32 -2.24 9.53
C SER A 19 1.27 -1.12 9.10
N VAL A 20 0.91 -0.41 8.05
CA VAL A 20 1.77 0.62 7.45
C VAL A 20 1.12 2.00 7.58
N ASN A 21 1.90 2.97 8.04
CA ASN A 21 1.47 4.36 8.13
C ASN A 21 1.68 5.11 6.81
N LEU A 22 0.82 6.08 6.52
CA LEU A 22 0.96 6.96 5.35
C LEU A 22 2.31 7.69 5.31
N SER A 23 2.90 8.05 6.46
CA SER A 23 4.23 8.66 6.52
C SER A 23 5.33 7.78 5.93
N LYS A 24 5.27 6.46 6.16
CA LYS A 24 6.22 5.49 5.61
C LYS A 24 6.07 5.40 4.09
N ILE A 25 4.83 5.45 3.60
CA ILE A 25 4.53 5.46 2.16
C ILE A 25 5.05 6.74 1.51
N GLU A 26 4.84 7.92 2.10
CA GLU A 26 5.33 9.20 1.57
C GLU A 26 6.86 9.24 1.46
N LEU A 27 7.56 8.70 2.45
CA LEU A 27 9.03 8.62 2.43
C LEU A 27 9.54 7.71 1.31
N LEU A 28 8.87 6.56 1.10
CA LEU A 28 9.22 5.65 0.01
C LEU A 28 8.83 6.21 -1.36
N ALA A 29 7.67 6.86 -1.46
CA ALA A 29 7.22 7.59 -2.64
C ALA A 29 8.22 8.68 -3.04
N SER A 30 8.81 9.36 -2.05
CA SER A 30 9.83 10.36 -2.27
C SER A 30 11.14 9.82 -2.81
N LYS A 31 11.51 8.59 -2.45
CA LYS A 31 12.70 7.93 -2.98
C LYS A 31 12.44 7.31 -4.36
N ASN A 32 11.22 6.83 -4.61
CA ASN A 32 10.87 6.07 -5.82
C ASN A 32 9.62 6.64 -6.51
N ASN A 33 9.84 7.63 -7.38
CA ASN A 33 8.80 8.43 -8.05
C ASN A 33 7.89 7.65 -9.05
N LYS A 34 8.13 6.36 -9.31
CA LYS A 34 7.37 5.52 -10.28
C LYS A 34 7.02 4.13 -9.74
N ALA A 35 7.21 3.89 -8.44
CA ALA A 35 6.97 2.58 -7.87
C ALA A 35 5.50 2.36 -7.51
N VAL A 36 5.05 1.12 -7.67
CA VAL A 36 3.77 0.65 -7.14
C VAL A 36 4.00 0.15 -5.72
N PHE A 37 3.29 0.72 -4.74
CA PHE A 37 3.39 0.31 -3.35
C PHE A 37 2.35 -0.75 -3.04
N VAL A 38 2.82 -1.91 -2.58
CA VAL A 38 1.96 -3.03 -2.17
C VAL A 38 2.11 -3.26 -0.69
N VAL A 39 0.99 -3.23 0.01
CA VAL A 39 0.90 -3.47 1.45
C VAL A 39 0.07 -4.74 1.67
N PRO A 40 0.67 -5.85 2.12
CA PRO A 40 -0.05 -7.10 2.37
C PRO A 40 -1.01 -7.02 3.57
N GLY A 41 -1.03 -5.91 4.31
CA GLY A 41 -1.92 -5.69 5.46
C GLY A 41 -2.67 -4.37 5.44
N LYS A 42 -2.82 -3.76 6.62
CA LYS A 42 -3.69 -2.59 6.82
C LYS A 42 -2.91 -1.28 6.72
N ILE A 43 -3.42 -0.32 5.95
CA ILE A 43 -2.90 1.05 5.92
C ILE A 43 -3.60 1.91 6.97
N LEU A 44 -2.80 2.53 7.82
CA LEU A 44 -3.23 3.45 8.86
C LEU A 44 -3.04 4.88 8.40
N GLY A 45 -3.99 5.75 8.78
CA GLY A 45 -4.06 7.15 8.36
C GLY A 45 -3.08 8.08 9.07
N THR A 46 -2.07 7.57 9.77
CA THR A 46 -1.12 8.38 10.54
C THR A 46 -0.05 8.96 9.61
N GLY A 47 0.14 10.27 9.66
CA GLY A 47 1.05 11.02 8.78
C GLY A 47 0.35 11.78 7.66
N VAL A 48 1.15 12.46 6.84
CA VAL A 48 0.72 13.24 5.69
C VAL A 48 1.23 12.55 4.44
N ILE A 49 0.39 12.46 3.42
CA ILE A 49 0.76 12.04 2.08
C ILE A 49 0.45 13.23 1.17
N THR A 50 1.38 13.59 0.29
CA THR A 50 1.25 14.73 -0.61
C THR A 50 1.45 14.32 -2.06
N LYS A 51 2.09 13.18 -2.30
CA LYS A 51 2.38 12.66 -3.64
C LYS A 51 1.28 11.76 -4.18
N LYS A 52 1.00 11.91 -5.47
CA LYS A 52 0.14 10.99 -6.23
C LYS A 52 0.94 9.72 -6.54
N VAL A 53 0.68 8.65 -5.79
CA VAL A 53 1.29 7.33 -6.00
C VAL A 53 0.23 6.25 -6.07
N ASN A 54 0.56 5.13 -6.73
CA ASN A 54 -0.33 3.97 -6.77
C ASN A 54 -0.07 3.09 -5.55
N ILE A 55 -1.10 2.90 -4.72
CA ILE A 55 -1.04 2.12 -3.49
C ILE A 55 -2.08 1.02 -3.56
N TYR A 56 -1.64 -0.21 -3.33
CA TYR A 56 -2.48 -1.39 -3.23
C TYR A 56 -2.35 -1.97 -1.83
N ALA A 57 -3.47 -2.21 -1.16
CA ALA A 57 -3.47 -2.82 0.17
C ALA A 57 -4.56 -3.86 0.36
N PHE A 58 -4.42 -4.68 1.40
CA PHE A 58 -5.48 -5.58 1.84
C PHE A 58 -6.63 -4.83 2.51
N SER A 59 -6.32 -3.79 3.29
CA SER A 59 -7.34 -2.99 3.98
C SER A 59 -6.87 -1.58 4.26
N TYR A 60 -7.80 -0.64 4.28
CA TYR A 60 -7.54 0.77 4.57
C TYR A 60 -8.32 1.22 5.82
N SER A 61 -7.67 2.02 6.65
CA SER A 61 -8.38 2.77 7.70
C SER A 61 -9.23 3.88 7.06
N GLY A 62 -10.40 4.18 7.64
CA GLY A 62 -11.29 5.23 7.13
C GLY A 62 -10.61 6.61 7.03
N VAL A 63 -9.67 6.90 7.94
CA VAL A 63 -8.85 8.13 7.88
C VAL A 63 -7.88 8.10 6.69
N ALA A 64 -7.32 6.93 6.36
CA ALA A 64 -6.42 6.78 5.23
C ALA A 64 -7.15 6.98 3.90
N VAL A 65 -8.34 6.38 3.75
CA VAL A 65 -9.17 6.55 2.54
C VAL A 65 -9.49 8.03 2.29
N LYS A 66 -9.88 8.78 3.34
CA LYS A 66 -10.15 10.22 3.22
C LYS A 66 -8.93 11.01 2.75
N LYS A 67 -7.74 10.71 3.31
CA LYS A 67 -6.49 11.38 2.92
C LYS A 67 -6.09 11.05 1.48
N LEU A 68 -6.23 9.80 1.06
CA LEU A 68 -5.96 9.38 -0.33
C LEU A 68 -6.93 10.05 -1.31
N ALA A 69 -8.22 10.10 -0.98
CA ALA A 69 -9.24 10.76 -1.79
C ALA A 69 -8.96 12.26 -1.98
N ASN A 70 -8.52 12.96 -0.93
CA ASN A 70 -8.16 14.39 -1.01
C ASN A 70 -7.04 14.69 -2.01
N ILE A 71 -6.14 13.75 -2.26
CA ILE A 71 -5.01 13.92 -3.21
C ILE A 71 -5.42 13.43 -4.61
N GLY A 72 -6.59 12.80 -4.74
CA GLY A 72 -7.04 12.16 -5.97
C GLY A 72 -6.34 10.83 -6.23
N VAL A 73 -5.82 10.17 -5.20
CA VAL A 73 -5.27 8.82 -5.29
C VAL A 73 -6.39 7.82 -5.01
N LYS A 74 -6.60 6.89 -5.95
CA LYS A 74 -7.54 5.77 -5.74
C LYS A 74 -6.87 4.73 -4.85
N ALA A 75 -7.54 4.38 -3.76
CA ALA A 75 -7.18 3.21 -2.95
C ALA A 75 -7.55 1.96 -3.75
N LYS A 76 -6.54 1.19 -4.17
CA LYS A 76 -6.73 -0.02 -4.97
C LYS A 76 -6.57 -1.26 -4.10
N ASN A 77 -7.32 -2.31 -4.39
CA ASN A 77 -7.19 -3.57 -3.65
C ASN A 77 -6.13 -4.48 -4.28
N LEU A 78 -5.68 -5.48 -3.51
CA LEU A 78 -4.76 -6.51 -4.01
C LEU A 78 -5.31 -7.26 -5.24
N GLU A 79 -6.64 -7.39 -5.39
CA GLU A 79 -7.26 -7.98 -6.57
C GLU A 79 -6.94 -7.20 -7.85
N GLU A 80 -6.96 -5.86 -7.79
CA GLU A 80 -6.60 -5.00 -8.92
C GLU A 80 -5.12 -5.10 -9.26
N LEU A 81 -4.26 -5.34 -8.27
CA LEU A 81 -2.84 -5.58 -8.49
C LEU A 81 -2.60 -6.84 -9.33
N ILE A 82 -3.38 -7.90 -9.09
CA ILE A 82 -3.29 -9.17 -9.84
C ILE A 82 -3.72 -8.96 -11.29
N ALA A 83 -4.70 -8.08 -11.54
CA ALA A 83 -5.15 -7.74 -12.88
C ALA A 83 -4.13 -6.86 -13.63
N GLU A 84 -3.56 -5.84 -12.99
CA GLU A 84 -2.63 -4.90 -13.65
C GLU A 84 -1.19 -5.44 -13.82
N LYS A 85 -0.79 -6.50 -13.08
CA LYS A 85 0.55 -7.11 -13.08
C LYS A 85 1.72 -6.11 -13.28
N PRO A 86 1.85 -5.09 -12.41
CA PRO A 86 2.94 -4.13 -12.53
C PRO A 86 4.31 -4.79 -12.36
N LYS A 87 5.29 -4.41 -13.19
CA LYS A 87 6.67 -4.95 -13.14
C LYS A 87 7.54 -4.34 -12.02
N ASN A 88 7.24 -3.11 -11.58
CA ASN A 88 8.00 -2.39 -10.56
C ASN A 88 7.18 -2.25 -9.26
N VAL A 89 7.20 -3.30 -8.45
CA VAL A 89 6.48 -3.37 -7.18
C VAL A 89 7.46 -3.20 -6.03
N ILE A 90 7.12 -2.33 -5.08
CA ILE A 90 7.78 -2.22 -3.79
C ILE A 90 6.84 -2.76 -2.73
N LEU A 91 7.28 -3.84 -2.08
CA LEU A 91 6.60 -4.38 -0.92
C LEU A 91 6.89 -3.51 0.28
N VAL A 92 5.83 -3.00 0.90
CA VAL A 92 5.92 -2.22 2.11
C VAL A 92 5.37 -3.05 3.26
N LYS A 93 6.29 -3.49 4.10
CA LYS A 93 6.08 -4.13 5.40
C LYS A 93 6.70 -3.25 6.47
#